data_AF-A0A738IEZ8-F1
#
_entry.id   AF-A0A738IEZ8-F1
#
_cell.length_a   1.000
_cell.length_b   1.000
_cell.length_c   1.000
_cell.angle_alpha   90.00
_cell.angle_beta   90.00
_cell.angle_gamma   90.00
#
_symmetry.space_group_name_H-M   'P 1'
#
loop_
_entity.id
_entity.type
_entity.pdbx_description
1 polymer ?
#
loop_
_entity_poly.entity_id
_entity_poly.type
_entity_poly.pdbx_seq_one_letter_code
_entity_poly.pdbx_strand_id
1 'polypeptide(L)'
;MHSVNFYSFRVLTHKGSRASKKLNDLGLSNKKTAYELFVDYFTLYKNTPIEFGVSKTKISLEQHTKLHFDNTKKIIYGYIKVGKYGESSEIKDVKLKKVHYRTTAYDVTLKERYILIYLPDNLEEGIIAFHSCDNISARGVLSDSITEYLKKQFQLEARINPLHHKKIPQYILNSELKQIKAQGYKAPEDIADSFGKNKTNIKTDLIIKANDGIFGSFRDLRNKNIGNIIE
;
A
#
# COMPACT_ATOMS: atom_id res chain seq x y z
N MET A 1 15.02 1.31 -10.15
CA MET A 1 13.93 0.72 -10.96
C MET A 1 12.71 1.63 -10.85
N HIS A 2 12.22 2.15 -11.97
CA HIS A 2 11.00 2.94 -12.03
C HIS A 2 9.81 2.01 -12.26
N SER A 3 8.68 2.26 -11.60
CA SER A 3 7.45 1.53 -11.88
C SER A 3 6.22 2.40 -11.59
N VAL A 4 5.14 2.11 -12.30
CA VAL A 4 3.81 2.66 -12.03
C VAL A 4 2.93 1.50 -11.62
N ASN A 5 2.37 1.58 -10.41
CA ASN A 5 1.56 0.52 -9.84
C ASN A 5 0.12 0.98 -9.74
N PHE A 6 -0.81 0.17 -10.23
CA PHE A 6 -2.24 0.46 -10.23
C PHE A 6 -2.91 -0.18 -9.01
N TYR A 7 -3.87 0.54 -8.47
CA TYR A 7 -4.67 0.17 -7.31
C TYR A 7 -6.12 0.49 -7.59
N SER A 8 -7.01 -0.31 -7.04
CA SER A 8 -8.43 -0.01 -7.02
C SER A 8 -8.80 0.71 -5.76
N PHE A 9 -9.66 1.71 -5.89
CA PHE A 9 -10.29 2.41 -4.79
C PHE A 9 -11.77 2.05 -4.75
N ARG A 10 -12.27 1.69 -3.57
CA ARG A 10 -13.70 1.44 -3.34
C ARG A 10 -14.12 1.97 -1.98
N VAL A 11 -15.35 2.46 -1.88
CA VAL A 11 -16.01 2.77 -0.60
C VAL A 11 -16.96 1.64 -0.28
N LEU A 12 -16.78 0.99 0.86
CA LEU A 12 -17.57 -0.17 1.27
C LEU A 12 -18.94 0.25 1.79
N THR A 13 -19.92 -0.64 1.69
CA THR A 13 -21.23 -0.44 2.32
C THR A 13 -21.16 -0.50 3.85
N HIS A 14 -20.26 -1.32 4.38
CA HIS A 14 -19.91 -1.41 5.81
C HIS A 14 -18.50 -2.01 5.96
N LYS A 15 -17.92 -1.91 7.15
CA LYS A 15 -16.61 -2.47 7.46
C LYS A 15 -16.59 -3.97 7.16
N GLY A 16 -15.64 -4.41 6.34
CA GLY A 16 -15.51 -5.83 5.98
C GLY A 16 -16.25 -6.23 4.69
N SER A 17 -17.21 -5.43 4.22
CA SER A 17 -18.07 -5.77 3.08
C SER A 17 -17.30 -6.11 1.81
N ARG A 18 -17.90 -6.98 0.99
CA ARG A 18 -17.48 -7.25 -0.40
C ARG A 18 -18.19 -6.32 -1.39
N ALA A 19 -19.35 -5.78 -1.00
CA ALA A 19 -20.10 -4.82 -1.78
C ALA A 19 -19.58 -3.39 -1.52
N SER A 20 -19.66 -2.55 -2.55
CA SER A 20 -19.18 -1.17 -2.52
C SER A 20 -20.31 -0.22 -2.91
N LYS A 21 -20.24 1.01 -2.42
CA LYS A 21 -21.13 2.10 -2.83
C LYS A 21 -20.70 2.60 -4.20
N LYS A 22 -21.64 3.16 -4.98
CA LYS A 22 -21.29 3.92 -6.17
C LYS A 22 -20.53 5.18 -5.76
N LEU A 23 -19.53 5.57 -6.55
CA LEU A 23 -18.67 6.70 -6.20
C LEU A 23 -19.41 8.05 -6.20
N ASN A 24 -20.56 8.16 -6.85
CA ASN A 24 -21.46 9.32 -6.76
C ASN A 24 -22.56 9.23 -5.70
N ASP A 25 -22.76 8.07 -5.07
CA ASP A 25 -23.78 7.87 -4.06
C ASP A 25 -23.19 7.22 -2.82
N LEU A 26 -22.53 8.05 -2.02
CA LEU A 26 -21.87 7.64 -0.80
C LEU A 26 -22.81 7.63 0.41
N GLY A 27 -24.07 8.05 0.25
CA GLY A 27 -25.04 8.20 1.34
C GLY A 27 -24.68 9.32 2.34
N LEU A 28 -23.97 10.35 1.88
CA LEU A 28 -23.61 11.52 2.69
C LEU A 28 -24.69 12.61 2.59
N SER A 29 -24.94 13.33 3.69
CA SER A 29 -25.91 14.43 3.73
C SER A 29 -25.58 15.58 2.77
N ASN A 30 -24.29 15.85 2.58
CA ASN A 30 -23.79 16.87 1.65
C ASN A 30 -23.78 16.43 0.18
N LYS A 31 -24.19 15.18 -0.11
CA LYS A 31 -24.21 14.58 -1.46
C LYS A 31 -22.89 14.63 -2.22
N LYS A 32 -21.75 14.77 -1.51
CA LYS A 32 -20.43 14.81 -2.16
C LYS A 32 -20.07 13.47 -2.76
N THR A 33 -19.48 13.49 -3.96
CA THR A 33 -18.94 12.29 -4.62
C THR A 33 -17.54 11.95 -4.12
N ALA A 34 -17.07 10.73 -4.37
CA ALA A 34 -15.72 10.32 -3.99
C ALA A 34 -14.64 11.22 -4.60
N TYR A 35 -14.84 11.67 -5.84
CA TYR A 35 -13.95 12.64 -6.48
C TYR A 35 -13.87 13.94 -5.69
N GLU A 36 -15.01 14.51 -5.30
CA GLU A 36 -15.07 15.75 -4.54
C GLU A 36 -14.42 15.61 -3.16
N LEU A 37 -14.59 14.47 -2.50
CA LEU A 37 -13.90 14.19 -1.23
C LEU A 37 -12.38 14.15 -1.38
N PHE A 38 -11.87 13.64 -2.51
CA PHE A 38 -10.44 13.67 -2.81
C PHE A 38 -9.96 15.10 -3.13
N VAL A 39 -10.74 15.89 -3.86
CA VAL A 39 -10.44 17.32 -4.11
C VAL A 39 -10.34 18.08 -2.79
N ASP A 40 -11.30 17.89 -1.88
CA ASP A 40 -11.27 18.48 -0.53
C ASP A 40 -10.01 18.05 0.23
N TYR A 41 -9.70 16.75 0.19
CA TYR A 41 -8.51 16.21 0.86
C TYR A 41 -7.22 16.86 0.35
N PHE A 42 -7.00 16.92 -0.97
CA PHE A 42 -5.79 17.57 -1.49
C PHE A 42 -5.78 19.07 -1.15
N THR A 43 -6.93 19.74 -1.21
CA THR A 43 -7.06 21.15 -0.85
C THR A 43 -6.69 21.41 0.62
N LEU A 44 -7.09 20.54 1.53
CA LEU A 44 -6.72 20.61 2.95
C LEU A 44 -5.19 20.58 3.15
N TYR A 45 -4.49 19.79 2.34
CA TYR A 45 -3.03 19.61 2.39
C TYR A 45 -2.25 20.46 1.38
N LYS A 46 -2.89 21.47 0.78
CA LYS A 46 -2.25 22.32 -0.24
C LYS A 46 -0.94 22.95 0.23
N ASN A 47 -0.92 23.39 1.49
CA ASN A 47 0.20 24.12 2.10
C ASN A 47 0.86 23.37 3.27
N THR A 48 0.42 22.15 3.56
CA THR A 48 0.91 21.37 4.70
C THR A 48 1.37 19.99 4.22
N PRO A 49 2.45 19.44 4.80
CA PRO A 49 2.90 18.12 4.42
C PRO A 49 1.86 17.07 4.84
N ILE A 50 1.63 16.08 3.98
CA ILE A 50 0.90 14.87 4.34
C ILE A 50 1.90 13.90 4.97
N GLU A 51 1.57 13.44 6.16
CA GLU A 51 2.28 12.40 6.90
C GLU A 51 1.26 11.48 7.56
N PHE A 52 1.65 10.22 7.79
CA PHE A 52 0.74 9.26 8.38
C PHE A 52 1.46 8.18 9.18
N GLY A 53 0.93 7.92 10.38
CA GLY A 53 1.44 6.90 11.29
C GLY A 53 2.91 7.12 11.66
N VAL A 54 3.63 6.01 11.86
CA VAL A 54 5.07 6.01 12.18
C VAL A 54 5.96 6.04 10.93
N SER A 55 5.37 6.29 9.75
CA SER A 55 6.12 6.34 8.49
C SER A 55 6.98 7.59 8.46
N LYS A 56 8.30 7.43 8.24
CA LYS A 56 9.20 8.57 7.98
C LYS A 56 9.08 9.13 6.56
N THR A 57 7.93 8.97 5.91
CA THR A 57 7.68 9.45 4.55
C THR A 57 6.81 10.70 4.62
N LYS A 58 7.22 11.77 3.95
CA LYS A 58 6.44 13.00 3.79
C LYS A 58 6.06 13.20 2.33
N ILE A 59 4.85 13.71 2.13
CA ILE A 59 4.37 14.14 0.81
C ILE A 59 4.11 15.65 0.88
N SER A 60 4.59 16.38 -0.11
CA SER A 60 4.29 17.80 -0.32
C SER A 60 3.57 17.95 -1.66
N LEU A 61 2.50 18.74 -1.67
CA LEU A 61 1.73 19.03 -2.88
C LEU A 61 2.23 20.30 -3.58
N GLU A 62 3.24 20.99 -3.04
CA GLU A 62 3.80 22.24 -3.58
C GLU A 62 2.73 23.23 -4.06
N GLN A 63 1.75 23.51 -3.20
CA GLN A 63 0.64 24.41 -3.50
C GLN A 63 -0.20 24.03 -4.73
N HIS A 64 -0.17 22.74 -5.11
CA HIS A 64 -0.83 22.16 -6.29
C HIS A 64 -0.27 22.62 -7.64
N THR A 65 0.93 23.21 -7.67
CA THR A 65 1.51 23.77 -8.92
C THR A 65 1.62 22.76 -10.06
N LYS A 66 1.81 21.47 -9.75
CA LYS A 66 1.91 20.37 -10.72
C LYS A 66 0.83 19.31 -10.56
N LEU A 67 -0.27 19.63 -9.85
CA LEU A 67 -1.37 18.72 -9.60
C LEU A 67 -2.65 19.30 -10.23
N HIS A 68 -3.25 18.54 -11.14
CA HIS A 68 -4.39 18.97 -11.94
C HIS A 68 -5.66 18.23 -11.51
N PHE A 69 -6.78 18.96 -11.52
CA PHE A 69 -8.10 18.46 -11.15
C PHE A 69 -9.03 18.64 -12.35
N ASP A 70 -9.35 17.54 -13.03
CA ASP A 70 -10.31 17.52 -14.14
C ASP A 70 -11.69 17.11 -13.60
N ASN A 71 -12.52 18.12 -13.31
CA ASN A 71 -13.86 17.95 -12.75
C ASN A 71 -14.82 17.24 -13.71
N THR A 72 -14.58 17.33 -15.02
CA THR A 72 -15.43 16.75 -16.07
C THR A 72 -15.15 15.25 -16.19
N LYS A 73 -13.87 14.87 -16.21
CA LYS A 73 -13.47 13.46 -16.29
C LYS A 73 -13.38 12.77 -14.92
N LYS A 74 -13.50 13.52 -13.83
CA LYS A 74 -13.30 13.04 -12.45
C LYS A 74 -11.90 12.43 -12.26
N ILE A 75 -10.89 13.12 -12.80
CA ILE A 75 -9.48 12.71 -12.76
C ILE A 75 -8.67 13.73 -11.94
N ILE A 76 -7.77 13.24 -11.10
CA ILE A 76 -6.72 14.01 -10.44
C ILE A 76 -5.39 13.45 -10.90
N TYR A 77 -4.50 14.26 -11.46
CA TYR A 77 -3.24 13.77 -12.00
C TYR A 77 -2.13 14.80 -11.96
N GLY A 78 -0.89 14.33 -11.95
CA GLY A 78 0.27 15.19 -11.97
C GLY A 78 1.35 14.74 -11.00
N TYR A 79 2.22 15.65 -10.62
CA TYR A 79 3.38 15.36 -9.79
C TYR A 79 3.20 15.90 -8.37
N ILE A 80 3.54 15.05 -7.40
CA ILE A 80 3.67 15.40 -5.99
C ILE A 80 5.11 15.14 -5.56
N LYS A 81 5.59 15.83 -4.53
CA LYS A 81 6.92 15.60 -3.98
C LYS A 81 6.85 14.62 -2.83
N VAL A 82 7.65 13.56 -2.89
CA VAL A 82 7.70 12.50 -1.87
C VAL A 82 9.13 12.32 -1.41
N GLY A 83 9.33 12.24 -0.10
CA GLY A 83 10.64 12.03 0.48
C GLY A 83 10.58 11.23 1.76
N LYS A 84 11.73 10.67 2.14
CA LYS A 84 11.94 9.99 3.41
C LYS A 84 12.95 10.77 4.24
N TYR A 85 12.80 10.75 5.55
CA TYR A 85 13.73 11.33 6.52
C TYR A 85 14.14 10.27 7.55
N GLY A 86 15.04 10.63 8.46
CA GLY A 86 15.48 9.78 9.56
C GLY A 86 16.85 9.14 9.39
N GLU A 87 17.56 9.48 8.33
CA GLU A 87 18.95 9.11 8.09
C GLU A 87 19.74 10.36 7.70
N SER A 88 20.98 10.46 8.21
CA SER A 88 21.92 11.48 7.78
C SER A 88 22.75 10.95 6.60
N SER A 89 23.14 11.85 5.70
CA SER A 89 23.85 11.49 4.48
C SER A 89 24.71 12.66 4.00
N GLU A 90 25.75 12.39 3.23
CA GLU A 90 26.56 13.42 2.59
C GLU A 90 26.17 13.55 1.11
N ILE A 91 25.86 14.77 0.68
CA ILE A 91 25.68 15.11 -0.74
C ILE A 91 27.01 15.62 -1.25
N LYS A 92 27.68 14.83 -2.09
CA LYS A 92 28.95 15.18 -2.74
C LYS A 92 28.76 15.48 -4.22
N ASP A 93 29.78 16.09 -4.82
CA ASP A 93 29.89 16.19 -6.28
C ASP A 93 29.99 14.79 -6.93
N VAL A 94 29.79 14.72 -8.25
CA VAL A 94 29.80 13.44 -8.98
C VAL A 94 31.16 12.72 -8.88
N LYS A 95 32.27 13.45 -8.65
CA LYS A 95 33.61 12.87 -8.45
C LYS A 95 33.91 12.52 -6.98
N LEU A 96 32.97 12.74 -6.07
CA LEU A 96 33.05 12.46 -4.63
C LEU A 96 34.19 13.18 -3.88
N LYS A 97 34.72 14.28 -4.43
CA LYS A 97 35.83 15.05 -3.85
C LYS A 97 35.39 16.20 -2.96
N LYS A 98 34.22 16.79 -3.20
CA LYS A 98 33.69 17.95 -2.48
C LYS A 98 32.32 17.63 -1.89
N VAL A 99 32.19 17.79 -0.58
CA VAL A 99 30.88 17.78 0.09
C VAL A 99 30.18 19.11 -0.19
N HIS A 100 29.00 19.04 -0.79
CA HIS A 100 28.13 20.20 -0.98
C HIS A 100 27.23 20.45 0.24
N TYR A 101 26.72 19.37 0.83
CA TYR A 101 25.79 19.44 1.97
C TYR A 101 25.84 18.16 2.79
N ARG A 102 25.57 18.26 4.10
CA ARG A 102 25.37 17.11 4.99
C ARG A 102 23.95 17.15 5.52
N THR A 103 23.14 16.15 5.18
CA THR A 103 21.77 16.06 5.69
C THR A 103 21.77 15.58 7.13
N THR A 104 20.84 16.08 7.92
CA THR A 104 20.53 15.57 9.26
C THR A 104 19.41 14.54 9.20
N ALA A 105 19.16 13.82 10.29
CA ALA A 105 18.03 12.90 10.39
C ALA A 105 16.66 13.60 10.27
N TYR A 106 16.61 14.93 10.39
CA TYR A 106 15.40 15.74 10.28
C TYR A 106 15.20 16.34 8.88
N ASP A 107 16.21 16.24 8.02
CA ASP A 107 16.11 16.67 6.63
C ASP A 107 15.36 15.64 5.80
N VAL A 108 14.55 16.12 4.85
CA VAL A 108 13.82 15.27 3.91
C VAL A 108 14.28 15.58 2.48
N THR A 109 14.73 14.55 1.77
CA THR A 109 15.02 14.67 0.33
C THR A 109 13.76 14.36 -0.45
N LEU A 110 13.17 15.40 -1.05
CA LEU A 110 11.95 15.30 -1.84
C LEU A 110 12.26 15.00 -3.31
N LYS A 111 11.58 14.00 -3.87
CA LYS A 111 11.63 13.68 -5.30
C LYS A 111 10.22 13.72 -5.89
N GLU A 112 10.08 14.15 -7.14
CA GLU A 112 8.80 14.17 -7.84
C GLU A 112 8.32 12.74 -8.13
N ARG A 113 7.05 12.48 -7.84
CA ARG A 113 6.37 11.23 -8.13
C ARG A 113 5.05 11.54 -8.78
N TYR A 114 4.81 10.90 -9.93
CA TYR A 114 3.54 11.02 -10.63
C TYR A 114 2.43 10.25 -9.90
N ILE A 115 1.25 10.84 -9.83
CA ILE A 115 0.02 10.19 -9.41
C ILE A 115 -1.07 10.40 -10.47
N LEU A 116 -1.95 9.41 -10.57
CA LEU A 116 -3.17 9.49 -11.34
C LEU A 116 -4.29 8.84 -10.53
N ILE A 117 -5.40 9.53 -10.35
CA ILE A 117 -6.57 9.09 -9.60
C ILE A 117 -7.76 9.31 -10.51
N TYR A 118 -8.50 8.25 -10.80
CA TYR A 118 -9.70 8.28 -11.61
C TYR A 118 -10.87 7.73 -10.80
N LEU A 119 -11.86 8.58 -10.54
CA LEU A 119 -12.99 8.28 -9.65
C LEU A 119 -14.32 8.55 -10.38
N PRO A 120 -14.71 7.67 -11.33
CA PRO A 120 -15.92 7.89 -12.13
C PRO A 120 -17.20 7.70 -11.30
N ASP A 121 -18.09 8.68 -11.39
CA ASP A 121 -19.33 8.76 -10.62
C ASP A 121 -20.19 7.49 -10.67
N ASN A 122 -20.40 6.92 -11.86
CA ASN A 122 -21.36 5.83 -12.07
C ASN A 122 -20.83 4.44 -11.71
N LEU A 123 -19.56 4.31 -11.33
CA LEU A 123 -18.96 3.02 -10.96
C LEU A 123 -18.82 2.90 -9.44
N GLU A 124 -18.66 1.67 -8.96
CA GLU A 124 -18.34 1.37 -7.55
C GLU A 124 -16.83 1.37 -7.28
N GLU A 125 -16.02 1.43 -8.34
CA GLU A 125 -14.58 1.27 -8.30
C GLU A 125 -13.89 2.37 -9.09
N GLY A 126 -12.88 2.97 -8.47
CA GLY A 126 -11.95 3.89 -9.08
C GLY A 126 -10.55 3.30 -9.20
N ILE A 127 -9.68 4.00 -9.93
CA ILE A 127 -8.30 3.59 -10.17
C ILE A 127 -7.36 4.64 -9.59
N ILE A 128 -6.33 4.19 -8.86
CA ILE A 128 -5.23 5.03 -8.40
C ILE A 128 -3.93 4.42 -8.91
N ALA A 129 -3.13 5.20 -9.62
CA ALA A 129 -1.80 4.82 -10.05
C ALA A 129 -0.75 5.63 -9.29
N PHE A 130 0.24 4.90 -8.74
CA PHE A 130 1.36 5.47 -8.01
C PHE A 130 2.66 5.19 -8.76
N HIS A 131 3.38 6.26 -9.06
CA HIS A 131 4.77 6.14 -9.46
C HIS A 131 5.66 5.81 -8.26
N SER A 132 6.62 4.92 -8.49
CA SER A 132 7.67 4.58 -7.53
C SER A 132 9.02 4.55 -8.21
N CYS A 133 10.03 5.06 -7.50
CA CYS A 133 11.44 4.98 -7.88
C CYS A 133 12.28 4.99 -6.61
N ASP A 134 13.33 4.16 -6.58
CA ASP A 134 14.29 4.04 -5.47
C ASP A 134 13.62 3.79 -4.10
N ASN A 135 12.64 2.89 -4.04
CA ASN A 135 11.86 2.61 -2.83
C ASN A 135 11.14 3.84 -2.21
N ILE A 136 10.97 4.90 -3.00
CA ILE A 136 10.20 6.10 -2.64
C ILE A 136 8.94 6.12 -3.50
N SER A 137 7.79 6.10 -2.83
CA SER A 137 6.47 6.19 -3.43
C SER A 137 5.50 6.87 -2.46
N ALA A 138 4.51 7.59 -3.00
CA ALA A 138 3.41 8.12 -2.20
C ALA A 138 2.42 7.03 -1.73
N ARG A 139 2.46 5.82 -2.33
CA ARG A 139 1.43 4.79 -2.17
C ARG A 139 1.02 4.54 -0.72
N GLY A 140 1.97 4.26 0.17
CA GLY A 140 1.67 3.92 1.57
C GLY A 140 1.00 5.09 2.29
N VAL A 141 1.74 6.18 2.49
CA VAL A 141 1.26 7.36 3.24
C VAL A 141 -0.02 7.95 2.64
N LEU A 142 -0.12 8.07 1.30
CA LEU A 142 -1.31 8.65 0.69
C LEU A 142 -2.53 7.73 0.82
N SER A 143 -2.37 6.42 0.64
CA SER A 143 -3.49 5.49 0.80
C SER A 143 -4.01 5.50 2.23
N ASP A 144 -3.09 5.40 3.21
CA ASP A 144 -3.48 5.32 4.61
C ASP A 144 -4.11 6.63 5.09
N SER A 145 -3.50 7.78 4.76
CA SER A 145 -4.04 9.09 5.15
C SER A 145 -5.39 9.41 4.50
N ILE A 146 -5.61 9.04 3.22
CA ILE A 146 -6.92 9.23 2.58
C ILE A 146 -7.98 8.33 3.22
N THR A 147 -7.67 7.04 3.45
CA THR A 147 -8.64 6.13 4.08
C THR A 147 -9.00 6.58 5.49
N GLU A 148 -8.02 7.07 6.26
CA GLU A 148 -8.25 7.61 7.59
C GLU A 148 -9.05 8.92 7.56
N TYR A 149 -8.77 9.82 6.59
CA TYR A 149 -9.54 11.04 6.38
C TYR A 149 -11.02 10.72 6.10
N LEU A 150 -11.29 9.80 5.17
CA LEU A 150 -12.65 9.38 4.83
C LEU A 150 -13.38 8.76 6.02
N LYS A 151 -12.68 7.94 6.80
CA LYS A 151 -13.23 7.31 8.00
C LYS A 151 -13.54 8.33 9.09
N LYS A 152 -12.61 9.23 9.40
CA LYS A 152 -12.78 10.22 10.48
C LYS A 152 -13.80 11.29 10.15
N GLN A 153 -13.77 11.83 8.93
CA GLN A 153 -14.60 12.97 8.55
C GLN A 153 -15.99 12.56 8.07
N PHE A 154 -16.12 11.37 7.46
CA PHE A 154 -17.36 10.95 6.80
C PHE A 154 -17.88 9.59 7.25
N GLN A 155 -17.20 8.91 8.19
CA GLN A 155 -17.53 7.54 8.63
C GLN A 155 -17.59 6.55 7.47
N LEU A 156 -16.82 6.81 6.41
CA LEU A 156 -16.76 5.96 5.22
C LEU A 156 -15.59 4.98 5.33
N GLU A 157 -15.89 3.71 5.21
CA GLU A 157 -14.89 2.64 5.15
C GLU A 157 -14.41 2.47 3.70
N ALA A 158 -13.19 2.92 3.41
CA ALA A 158 -12.59 2.82 2.08
C ALA A 158 -11.49 1.76 2.01
N ARG A 159 -11.28 1.19 0.82
CA ARG A 159 -10.19 0.25 0.55
C ARG A 159 -9.41 0.66 -0.70
N ILE A 160 -8.09 0.56 -0.59
CA ILE A 160 -7.16 0.73 -1.70
C ILE A 160 -6.36 -0.57 -1.86
N ASN A 161 -6.68 -1.36 -2.89
CA ASN A 161 -6.08 -2.67 -3.11
C ASN A 161 -5.27 -2.70 -4.41
N PRO A 162 -4.18 -3.46 -4.52
CA PRO A 162 -3.46 -3.58 -5.79
C PRO A 162 -4.37 -4.15 -6.88
N LEU A 163 -4.36 -3.53 -8.06
CA LEU A 163 -5.03 -4.07 -9.24
C LEU A 163 -4.13 -5.15 -9.85
N HIS A 164 -4.47 -6.40 -9.55
CA HIS A 164 -3.80 -7.54 -10.15
C HIS A 164 -4.47 -7.93 -11.46
N HIS A 165 -3.65 -8.21 -12.48
CA HIS A 165 -4.13 -8.79 -13.72
C HIS A 165 -4.76 -10.16 -13.43
N LYS A 166 -5.90 -10.48 -14.08
CA LYS A 166 -6.66 -11.74 -13.87
C LYS A 166 -5.81 -13.01 -14.03
N LYS A 167 -4.71 -12.93 -14.79
CA LYS A 167 -3.76 -14.04 -14.97
C LYS A 167 -2.79 -14.25 -13.79
N ILE A 168 -2.56 -13.26 -12.91
CA ILE A 168 -1.61 -13.40 -11.79
C ILE A 168 -2.05 -14.51 -10.81
N PRO A 169 -3.31 -14.56 -10.35
CA PRO A 169 -3.79 -15.71 -9.58
C PRO A 169 -3.55 -17.04 -10.30
N GLN A 170 -3.73 -17.08 -11.63
CA GLN A 170 -3.49 -18.28 -12.42
C GLN A 170 -2.00 -18.67 -12.46
N TYR A 171 -1.10 -17.69 -12.59
CA TYR A 171 0.34 -17.93 -12.51
C TYR A 171 0.76 -18.41 -11.13
N ILE A 172 0.19 -17.86 -10.05
CA ILE A 172 0.46 -18.33 -8.69
C ILE A 172 -0.07 -19.77 -8.52
N LEU A 173 -1.27 -20.06 -8.98
CA LEU A 173 -1.83 -21.42 -8.95
C LEU A 173 -0.97 -22.41 -9.73
N ASN A 174 -0.46 -22.01 -10.90
CA ASN A 174 0.38 -22.84 -11.75
C ASN A 174 1.86 -22.82 -11.35
N SER A 175 2.26 -21.97 -10.40
CA SER A 175 3.65 -21.84 -10.00
C SER A 175 4.12 -23.07 -9.23
N GLU A 176 5.38 -23.40 -9.43
CA GLU A 176 6.06 -24.47 -8.72
C GLU A 176 6.09 -24.16 -7.22
N LEU A 177 5.55 -25.09 -6.42
CA LEU A 177 5.65 -24.98 -4.97
C LEU A 177 7.10 -25.25 -4.56
N LYS A 178 7.74 -24.28 -3.88
CA LYS A 178 9.14 -24.43 -3.43
C LYS A 178 9.29 -24.84 -1.97
N GLN A 179 8.32 -24.43 -1.13
CA GLN A 179 8.38 -24.64 0.30
C GLN A 179 6.97 -24.61 0.90
N ILE A 180 6.68 -25.55 1.79
CA ILE A 180 5.54 -25.47 2.70
C ILE A 180 6.09 -25.10 4.08
N LYS A 181 5.54 -24.02 4.66
CA LYS A 181 5.87 -23.60 6.02
C LYS A 181 4.61 -23.66 6.87
N ALA A 182 4.55 -24.61 7.80
CA ALA A 182 3.53 -24.65 8.84
C ALA A 182 4.09 -24.01 10.11
N GLN A 183 3.38 -23.00 10.62
CA GLN A 183 3.71 -22.38 11.90
C GLN A 183 2.78 -22.92 12.98
N GLY A 184 3.33 -23.79 13.84
CA GLY A 184 2.67 -24.19 15.07
C GLY A 184 2.68 -23.02 16.05
N TYR A 185 1.50 -22.64 16.52
CA TYR A 185 1.34 -21.69 17.61
C TYR A 185 0.75 -22.45 18.81
N LYS A 186 1.51 -22.55 19.91
CA LYS A 186 0.97 -22.92 21.21
C LYS A 186 0.82 -21.65 22.03
N ALA A 187 -0.42 -21.27 22.34
CA ALA A 187 -0.68 -20.19 23.28
C ALA A 187 -0.15 -20.60 24.67
N PRO A 188 0.48 -19.69 25.43
CA PRO A 188 0.79 -19.95 26.83
C PRO A 188 -0.52 -20.22 27.61
N GLU A 189 -0.50 -21.21 28.49
CA GLU A 189 -1.68 -21.62 29.27
C GLU A 189 -1.98 -20.63 30.41
N ASP A 190 -0.98 -19.83 30.83
CA ASP A 190 -1.09 -18.78 31.85
C ASP A 190 -0.38 -17.47 31.43
N ILE A 191 -0.91 -16.34 31.86
CA ILE A 191 -0.35 -15.00 31.68
C ILE A 191 0.99 -14.86 32.45
N ALA A 192 1.13 -15.55 33.59
CA ALA A 192 2.37 -15.54 34.38
C ALA A 192 3.54 -16.22 33.65
N ASP A 193 3.27 -17.25 32.83
CA ASP A 193 4.29 -17.93 32.00
C ASP A 193 4.87 -17.05 30.89
N SER A 194 4.19 -15.93 30.57
CA SER A 194 4.64 -14.96 29.57
C SER A 194 5.70 -14.00 30.11
N PHE A 195 5.90 -13.94 31.43
CA PHE A 195 6.83 -13.01 32.09
C PHE A 195 7.92 -13.77 32.87
N GLY A 196 8.93 -14.25 32.14
CA GLY A 196 10.13 -14.86 32.72
C GLY A 196 11.21 -15.10 31.66
N LYS A 197 12.49 -14.97 32.03
CA LYS A 197 13.65 -15.06 31.11
C LYS A 197 13.56 -16.33 30.24
N ASN A 198 13.42 -16.12 28.92
CA ASN A 198 13.56 -17.10 27.83
C ASN A 198 12.47 -18.18 27.64
N LYS A 199 11.18 -17.82 27.66
CA LYS A 199 10.13 -18.61 26.97
C LYS A 199 9.17 -17.73 26.17
N THR A 200 9.71 -16.97 25.22
CA THR A 200 8.90 -16.36 24.16
C THR A 200 8.25 -17.47 23.33
N ASN A 201 6.91 -17.45 23.22
CA ASN A 201 6.08 -18.14 22.22
C ASN A 201 6.86 -19.16 21.37
N ILE A 202 6.82 -20.44 21.70
CA ILE A 202 7.45 -21.49 20.89
C ILE A 202 6.72 -21.52 19.54
N LYS A 203 7.25 -20.77 18.58
CA LYS A 203 6.86 -20.86 17.18
C LYS A 203 7.63 -22.03 16.60
N THR A 204 7.03 -23.20 16.63
CA THR A 204 7.60 -24.35 15.93
C THR A 204 7.32 -24.16 14.46
N ASP A 205 8.36 -23.85 13.69
CA ASP A 205 8.30 -23.81 12.23
C ASP A 205 8.55 -25.24 11.71
N LEU A 206 7.53 -25.90 11.19
CA LEU A 206 7.72 -27.08 10.35
C LEU A 206 7.91 -26.59 8.91
N ILE A 207 9.12 -26.76 8.39
CA ILE A 207 9.48 -26.36 7.03
C ILE A 207 9.75 -27.61 6.21
N ILE A 208 8.91 -27.85 5.21
CA ILE A 208 9.10 -28.93 4.23
C ILE A 208 9.60 -28.28 2.94
N LYS A 209 10.80 -28.65 2.51
CA LYS A 209 11.46 -28.20 1.27
C LYS A 209 11.68 -29.40 0.36
N ALA A 210 11.57 -29.18 -0.95
CA ALA A 210 12.01 -30.17 -1.91
C ALA A 210 13.54 -30.03 -1.99
N ASN A 211 14.27 -31.07 -1.57
CA ASN A 211 15.73 -31.07 -1.63
C ASN A 211 16.22 -31.38 -3.05
N ASP A 212 15.58 -32.32 -3.75
CA ASP A 212 15.75 -32.58 -5.19
C ASP A 212 14.43 -33.14 -5.75
N GLY A 213 13.76 -32.36 -6.61
CA GLY A 213 12.43 -32.68 -7.16
C GLY A 213 11.46 -31.50 -7.12
N ILE A 214 10.27 -31.67 -7.70
CA ILE A 214 9.21 -30.66 -7.76
C ILE A 214 8.02 -31.14 -6.92
N PHE A 215 7.51 -30.33 -5.98
CA PHE A 215 6.30 -30.67 -5.21
C PHE A 215 5.01 -30.76 -6.06
N GLY A 216 5.08 -30.32 -7.31
CA GLY A 216 3.92 -29.98 -8.14
C GLY A 216 3.59 -28.49 -8.04
N SER A 217 2.53 -28.07 -8.73
CA SER A 217 2.05 -26.70 -8.65
C SER A 217 1.26 -26.46 -7.37
N PHE A 218 1.10 -25.20 -6.95
CA PHE A 218 0.21 -24.87 -5.83
C PHE A 218 -1.24 -25.38 -6.06
N ARG A 219 -1.68 -25.46 -7.32
CA ARG A 219 -2.98 -26.03 -7.70
C ARG A 219 -3.09 -27.52 -7.35
N ASP A 220 -2.03 -28.29 -7.56
CA ASP A 220 -2.01 -29.73 -7.29
C ASP A 220 -2.13 -30.00 -5.78
N LEU A 221 -1.39 -29.22 -4.97
CA LEU A 221 -1.50 -29.23 -3.52
C LEU A 221 -2.93 -28.85 -3.05
N ARG A 222 -3.51 -27.78 -3.61
CA ARG A 222 -4.86 -27.32 -3.24
C ARG A 222 -5.93 -28.38 -3.54
N ASN A 223 -5.78 -29.11 -4.64
CA ASN A 223 -6.76 -30.08 -5.11
C ASN A 223 -6.57 -31.49 -4.51
N LYS A 224 -5.65 -31.67 -3.55
CA LYS A 224 -5.27 -32.96 -2.95
C LYS A 224 -4.79 -34.01 -3.96
N ASN A 225 -4.36 -33.61 -5.15
CA ASN A 225 -3.72 -34.50 -6.12
C ASN A 225 -2.22 -34.53 -5.86
N ILE A 226 -1.82 -34.99 -4.68
CA ILE A 226 -0.40 -35.17 -4.37
C ILE A 226 0.04 -36.46 -5.07
N GLY A 227 0.77 -36.32 -6.18
CA GLY A 227 1.40 -37.43 -6.88
C GLY A 227 2.38 -38.15 -5.95
N ASN A 228 2.41 -39.48 -6.07
CA ASN A 228 3.23 -40.46 -5.36
C ASN A 228 4.39 -39.86 -4.53
N ILE A 229 4.13 -39.68 -3.23
CA ILE A 229 5.20 -39.66 -2.24
C ILE A 229 5.66 -41.11 -2.12
N ILE A 230 6.85 -41.40 -2.63
CA ILE A 230 7.53 -42.67 -2.39
C ILE A 230 7.99 -42.62 -0.91
N GLU A 231 7.56 -43.62 -0.12
CA GLU A 231 8.02 -43.84 1.26
C GLU A 231 9.53 -44.10 1.34
#